data_AF-A0A6A7NAL7-F1
#
_entry.id   AF-A0A6A7NAL7-F1
#
_cell.length_a   1.000
_cell.length_b   1.000
_cell.length_c   1.000
_cell.angle_alpha   90.00
_cell.angle_beta   90.00
_cell.angle_gamma   90.00
#
_symmetry.space_group_name_H-M   'P 1'
#
loop_
_entity.id
_entity.type
_entity.pdbx_description
1 polymer ?
#
loop_
_entity_poly.entity_id
_entity_poly.type
_entity_poly.pdbx_seq_one_letter_code
_entity_poly.pdbx_strand_id
1 'polypeptide(L)'
;MTEAQAAPAGKARYLIHAADGAPLADFLALADVDPEITVVDVIGPHDAPHTAVVEISADKARVLELHFRSTGTPSHQLTIEPDQPLSLFDSMQAGPI
;
A
#
# COMPACT_ATOMS: atom_id res chain seq x y z
N MET A 1 0.24 3.02 -26.05
CA MET A 1 -0.38 1.82 -25.43
C MET A 1 0.34 1.65 -24.10
N THR A 2 -0.21 2.20 -23.02
CA THR A 2 0.35 2.02 -21.68
C THR A 2 -0.73 1.32 -20.89
N GLU A 3 -0.48 0.04 -20.61
CA GLU A 3 -1.35 -0.86 -19.87
C GLU A 3 -1.65 -0.26 -18.49
N ALA A 4 -2.78 0.44 -18.38
CA ALA A 4 -3.54 0.42 -17.14
C ALA A 4 -3.97 -1.03 -16.96
N GLN A 5 -3.16 -1.82 -16.25
CA GLN A 5 -3.55 -3.15 -15.80
C GLN A 5 -4.91 -3.01 -15.15
N ALA A 6 -5.93 -3.50 -15.84
CA ALA A 6 -7.29 -3.56 -15.37
C ALA A 6 -7.30 -4.48 -14.16
N ALA A 7 -7.09 -3.90 -12.97
CA ALA A 7 -7.40 -4.56 -11.74
C ALA A 7 -8.85 -5.06 -11.82
N PRO A 8 -9.14 -6.29 -11.39
CA PRO A 8 -10.47 -6.87 -11.48
C PRO A 8 -11.48 -5.88 -10.90
N ALA A 9 -12.53 -5.58 -11.67
CA ALA A 9 -13.47 -4.48 -11.44
C ALA A 9 -13.89 -4.35 -9.96
N GLY A 10 -13.19 -3.51 -9.19
CA GLY A 10 -13.42 -3.31 -7.77
C GLY A 10 -12.18 -3.34 -6.86
N LYS A 11 -11.05 -3.90 -7.32
CA LYS A 11 -9.77 -3.86 -6.60
C LYS A 11 -8.84 -2.79 -7.17
N ALA A 12 -7.98 -2.23 -6.32
CA ALA A 12 -6.92 -1.30 -6.70
C ALA A 12 -5.62 -1.68 -5.98
N ARG A 13 -4.50 -1.13 -6.45
CA ARG A 13 -3.20 -1.34 -5.82
C ARG A 13 -2.98 -0.36 -4.69
N TYR A 14 -2.45 -0.88 -3.59
CA TYR A 14 -2.11 -0.15 -2.40
C TYR A 14 -0.72 -0.53 -1.93
N LEU A 15 -0.02 0.44 -1.37
CA LEU A 15 1.28 0.32 -0.74
C LEU A 15 1.04 0.21 0.76
N ILE A 16 1.50 -0.88 1.35
CA ILE A 16 1.55 -1.09 2.79
C ILE A 16 2.98 -0.83 3.21
N HIS A 17 3.20 0.27 3.92
CA HIS A 17 4.52 0.66 4.41
C HIS A 17 4.61 0.46 5.91
N ALA A 18 5.75 -0.05 6.36
CA ALA A 18 6.06 -0.33 7.74
C ALA A 18 7.25 0.52 8.17
N ALA A 19 7.12 1.23 9.31
CA ALA A 19 8.23 2.02 9.85
C ALA A 19 9.44 1.17 10.28
N ASP A 20 9.22 -0.13 10.54
CA ASP A 20 10.21 -1.15 10.84
C ASP A 20 9.81 -2.46 10.15
N GLY A 21 10.74 -3.37 9.85
CA GLY A 21 10.45 -4.59 9.06
C GLY A 21 9.57 -5.62 9.78
N ALA A 22 9.61 -5.67 11.12
CA ALA A 22 8.87 -6.66 11.91
C ALA A 22 7.33 -6.62 11.70
N PRO A 23 6.63 -5.46 11.75
CA PRO A 23 5.19 -5.39 11.51
C PRO A 23 4.74 -5.75 10.08
N LEU A 24 5.62 -5.68 9.07
CA LEU A 24 5.24 -6.07 7.71
C LEU A 24 5.07 -7.59 7.57
N ALA A 25 5.88 -8.38 8.27
CA ALA A 25 5.80 -9.84 8.25
C ALA A 25 4.45 -10.36 8.77
N ASP A 26 3.91 -9.73 9.82
CA ASP A 26 2.59 -10.07 10.38
C ASP A 26 1.48 -9.79 9.36
N PHE A 27 1.56 -8.65 8.67
CA PHE A 27 0.64 -8.32 7.59
C PHE A 27 0.73 -9.30 6.41
N LEU A 28 1.93 -9.73 6.02
CA LEU A 28 2.09 -10.72 4.96
C LEU A 28 1.50 -12.08 5.34
N ALA A 29 1.63 -12.50 6.60
CA ALA A 29 0.98 -13.71 7.11
C ALA A 29 -0.56 -13.58 7.09
N LEU A 30 -1.10 -12.39 7.40
CA LEU A 30 -2.53 -12.10 7.26
C LEU A 30 -2.98 -12.15 5.79
N ALA A 31 -2.17 -11.62 4.87
CA ALA A 31 -2.46 -11.62 3.44
C ALA A 31 -2.46 -13.02 2.83
N ASP A 32 -1.65 -13.95 3.35
CA ASP A 32 -1.63 -15.35 2.91
C ASP A 32 -2.93 -16.09 3.24
N VAL A 33 -3.59 -15.73 4.35
CA VAL A 33 -4.85 -16.36 4.79
C VAL A 33 -6.11 -15.66 4.27
N ASP A 34 -6.00 -14.39 3.86
CA ASP A 34 -7.14 -13.59 3.43
C ASP A 34 -7.23 -13.51 1.90
N PRO A 35 -8.20 -14.18 1.25
CA PRO A 35 -8.29 -14.23 -0.21
C PRO A 35 -8.70 -12.89 -0.84
N GLU A 36 -9.13 -11.89 -0.05
CA GLU A 36 -9.39 -10.56 -0.57
C GLU A 36 -8.10 -9.78 -0.80
N ILE A 37 -7.01 -10.14 -0.12
CA ILE A 37 -5.69 -9.54 -0.23
C ILE A 37 -4.82 -10.34 -1.19
N THR A 38 -4.31 -9.66 -2.22
CA THR A 38 -3.37 -10.27 -3.15
C THR A 38 -2.06 -9.50 -3.08
N VAL A 39 -1.00 -10.12 -2.56
CA VAL A 39 0.34 -9.51 -2.57
C VAL A 39 0.90 -9.56 -3.99
N VAL A 40 1.17 -8.39 -4.56
CA VAL A 40 1.67 -8.22 -5.93
C VAL A 40 3.19 -8.13 -5.93
N ASP A 41 3.76 -7.41 -4.98
CA ASP A 41 5.21 -7.16 -4.89
C ASP A 41 5.61 -6.85 -3.44
N VAL A 42 6.89 -6.99 -3.13
CA VAL A 42 7.49 -6.66 -1.83
C VAL A 42 8.78 -5.88 -2.08
N ILE A 43 8.83 -4.66 -1.54
CA ILE A 43 9.90 -3.68 -1.75
C ILE A 43 10.71 -3.54 -0.46
N GLY A 44 12.03 -3.73 -0.57
CA GLY A 44 12.98 -3.54 0.52
C GLY A 44 14.12 -4.57 0.49
N PRO A 45 15.02 -4.55 1.49
CA PRO A 45 16.05 -5.58 1.61
C PRO A 45 15.44 -6.96 1.85
N HIS A 46 16.10 -7.99 1.32
CA HIS A 46 15.58 -9.37 1.30
C HIS A 46 15.19 -9.90 2.70
N ASP A 47 15.93 -9.49 3.74
CA ASP A 47 15.72 -9.94 5.12
C ASP A 47 14.72 -9.07 5.91
N ALA A 48 14.46 -7.85 5.44
CA ALA A 48 13.62 -6.87 6.13
C ALA A 48 12.88 -5.98 5.11
N PRO A 49 11.89 -6.53 4.38
CA PRO A 49 11.09 -5.71 3.50
C PRO A 49 10.35 -4.64 4.31
N HIS A 50 10.29 -3.41 3.78
CA HIS A 50 9.64 -2.28 4.46
C HIS A 50 8.34 -1.87 3.78
N THR A 51 8.08 -2.36 2.57
CA THR A 51 6.85 -2.04 1.84
C THR A 51 6.34 -3.27 1.10
N ALA A 52 5.03 -3.50 1.13
CA ALA A 52 4.36 -4.49 0.31
C ALA A 52 3.36 -3.80 -0.63
N VAL A 53 3.35 -4.21 -1.89
CA VAL A 53 2.34 -3.81 -2.87
C VAL A 53 1.25 -4.86 -2.84
N VAL A 54 0.03 -4.46 -2.52
CA VAL A 54 -1.13 -5.36 -2.46
C VAL A 54 -2.25 -4.86 -3.36
N GLU A 55 -3.01 -5.80 -3.91
CA GLU A 55 -4.25 -5.54 -4.63
C GLU A 55 -5.44 -5.94 -3.77
N ILE A 56 -6.25 -4.95 -3.39
CA ILE A 56 -7.40 -5.09 -2.49
C ILE A 56 -8.55 -4.18 -2.90
N SER A 57 -9.75 -4.45 -2.40
CA SER A 57 -10.91 -3.57 -2.54
C SER A 57 -10.75 -2.30 -1.69
N ALA A 58 -11.32 -1.18 -2.14
CA ALA A 58 -11.26 0.09 -1.40
C ALA A 58 -11.90 0.02 0.01
N ASP A 59 -12.92 -0.82 0.19
CA ASP A 59 -13.53 -1.08 1.49
C ASP A 59 -12.54 -1.76 2.46
N LYS A 60 -11.87 -2.82 1.99
CA LYS A 60 -10.81 -3.51 2.72
C LYS A 60 -9.64 -2.57 3.07
N ALA A 61 -9.25 -1.70 2.14
CA ALA A 61 -8.21 -0.71 2.38
C ALA A 61 -8.56 0.23 3.56
N ARG A 62 -9.81 0.69 3.66
CA ARG A 62 -10.28 1.51 4.78
C ARG A 62 -10.30 0.76 6.10
N VAL A 63 -10.71 -0.52 6.08
CA VAL A 63 -10.68 -1.38 7.28
C VAL A 63 -9.23 -1.56 7.76
N LEU A 64 -8.29 -1.82 6.85
CA LEU A 64 -6.86 -1.93 7.17
C LEU A 64 -6.30 -0.61 7.71
N GLU A 65 -6.63 0.53 7.10
CA GLU A 65 -6.21 1.86 7.59
C GLU A 65 -6.65 2.09 9.04
N LEU A 66 -7.92 1.79 9.33
CA LEU A 66 -8.47 1.94 10.68
C LEU A 66 -7.82 0.95 11.66
N HIS A 67 -7.57 -0.28 11.21
CA HIS A 67 -6.90 -1.30 12.02
C HIS A 67 -5.49 -0.86 12.39
N PHE A 68 -4.68 -0.43 11.42
CA PHE A 68 -3.31 0.03 11.65
C PHE A 68 -3.25 1.24 12.59
N ARG A 69 -4.21 2.17 12.49
CA ARG A 69 -4.33 3.28 13.44
C ARG A 69 -4.72 2.85 14.85
N SER A 70 -5.51 1.79 14.98
CA SER A 70 -6.04 1.33 16.28
C SER A 70 -5.09 0.38 17.02
N THR A 71 -4.28 -0.39 16.28
CA THR A 71 -3.34 -1.37 16.83
C THR A 71 -1.89 -0.91 16.80
N GLY A 72 -1.59 0.21 16.14
CA GLY A 72 -0.25 0.78 16.04
C GLY A 72 0.28 1.24 17.40
N THR A 73 1.26 0.50 17.94
CA THR A 73 2.24 1.11 18.86
C THR A 73 3.20 1.95 18.03
N PRO A 74 3.85 3.00 18.59
CA PRO A 74 4.73 3.89 17.83
C PRO A 74 5.88 3.17 17.11
N SER A 75 6.25 1.96 17.55
CA SER A 75 7.26 1.11 16.91
C SER A 75 6.69 0.06 15.94
N HIS A 76 5.37 -0.13 15.86
CA HIS A 76 4.70 -1.08 14.95
C HIS A 76 3.70 -0.38 14.04
N GLN A 77 4.03 0.83 13.60
CA GLN A 77 3.12 1.64 12.81
C GLN A 77 3.16 1.19 11.34
N LEU A 78 2.06 0.58 10.90
CA LEU A 78 1.78 0.30 9.50
C LEU A 78 0.98 1.47 8.91
N THR A 79 1.24 1.79 7.65
CA THR A 79 0.50 2.77 6.88
C THR A 79 0.06 2.16 5.56
N ILE A 80 -1.12 2.55 5.08
CA ILE A 80 -1.66 2.13 3.79
C ILE A 80 -1.91 3.36 2.92
N GLU A 81 -1.40 3.32 1.69
CA GLU A 81 -1.58 4.40 0.71
C GLU A 81 -1.92 3.81 -0.67
N PRO A 82 -2.71 4.49 -1.51
CA PRO A 82 -2.97 4.02 -2.87
C PRO A 82 -1.68 4.09 -3.71
N ASP A 83 -1.43 3.06 -4.52
CA ASP A 83 -0.33 3.01 -5.48
C ASP A 83 -0.68 3.86 -6.71
N GLN A 84 -0.57 5.18 -6.54
CA GLN A 84 -0.84 6.16 -7.57
C GLN A 84 0.43 6.94 -7.92
N PRO A 85 0.63 7.28 -9.20
CA PRO A 85 1.75 8.12 -9.58
C PRO A 85 1.69 9.43 -8.81
N LEU A 86 2.83 9.85 -8.26
CA LEU A 86 2.98 11.16 -7.65
C LEU A 86 2.61 12.23 -8.69
N SER A 87 1.48 12.90 -8.50
CA SER A 87 1.05 14.04 -9.30
C SER A 87 1.93 15.26 -9.00
N LEU A 88 3.18 15.23 -9.45
CA LEU A 88 4.15 16.33 -9.29
C LEU A 88 3.95 17.47 -10.31
N PHE A 89 2.88 17.46 -11.10
CA PHE A 89 2.77 18.30 -12.30
C PHE A 89 1.64 19.35 -12.31
N ASP A 90 0.88 19.54 -11.23
CA ASP A 90 -0.22 20.53 -11.25
C ASP A 90 0.21 21.94 -10.79
N SER A 91 1.35 22.10 -10.10
CA SER A 91 1.73 23.37 -9.46
C SER A 91 2.75 24.23 -10.21
N MET A 92 3.24 23.81 -11.39
CA MET A 92 4.04 24.69 -12.25
C MET A 92 3.15 25.35 -13.31
N GLN A 93 2.05 25.96 -12.86
CA GLN A 93 1.32 26.92 -13.69
C GLN A 93 2.25 28.12 -13.90
N ALA A 94 2.90 28.11 -15.06
CA ALA A 94 3.70 29.13 -15.68
C ALA A 94 3.54 30.53 -15.06
N GLY A 95 4.62 31.05 -14.49
CA GLY A 95 4.72 32.48 -14.19
C GLY A 95 4.53 33.30 -15.47
N PRO A 96 3.88 34.47 -15.42
CA PRO A 96 3.83 35.36 -16.57
C PRO A 96 5.21 35.95 -16.82
N ILE A 97 5.59 35.96 -18.09
CA ILE A 97 6.73 36.69 -18.67
C ILE A 97 6.58 38.21 -18.52
#